data_AF-A0A7C2BKF3-F1
#
_entry.id   AF-A0A7C2BKF3-F1
#
_cell.length_a   1.000
_cell.length_b   1.000
_cell.length_c   1.000
_cell.angle_alpha   90.00
_cell.angle_beta   90.00
_cell.angle_gamma   90.00
#
_symmetry.space_group_name_H-M   'P 1'
#
loop_
_entity.id
_entity.type
_entity.pdbx_description
1 polymer ?
#
loop_
_entity_poly.entity_id
_entity_poly.type
_entity_poly.pdbx_seq_one_letter_code
_entity_poly.pdbx_strand_id
1 'polypeptide(L)'
;MNNIPGGYYEDWDAAELGPWGTNAQKTLTKMFSLWDLNIRKYLTAGSGVHDVIMQTYTGKPRVVAYLPNGPDPVSLALAEKYGRTFISYGPFLFSNPLPGTTIGVASLSDNVTIRVRLFSVNGLSKIEVYGKGGRIIQTIPLGTATFKDLEITIPVNQATNGTETGYIVLIAYDASNNRAINNSIWIDLNTLPVTTTITETVTETTTTTQTVTNTATTSVTVASTKTETTTYSTTLTTTQTLESVTTTTYTSTYTSEKIVTQTDYMVTGVVAIAFLAIGLGLSRILFRK
;
A
#
# COMPACT_ATOMS: atom_id res chain seq x y z
N MET A 1 -21.29 -9.78 -40.78
CA MET A 1 -20.31 -9.93 -39.67
C MET A 1 -20.84 -9.11 -38.51
N ASN A 2 -21.22 -9.76 -37.42
CA ASN A 2 -21.77 -9.10 -36.24
C ASN A 2 -20.65 -8.38 -35.49
N ASN A 3 -20.60 -7.05 -35.59
CA ASN A 3 -19.71 -6.25 -34.77
C ASN A 3 -20.16 -6.35 -33.31
N ILE A 4 -19.22 -6.70 -32.43
CA ILE A 4 -19.35 -6.52 -30.99
C ILE A 4 -19.55 -5.00 -30.76
N PRO A 5 -20.57 -4.55 -30.01
CA PRO A 5 -20.63 -3.14 -29.61
C PRO A 5 -19.36 -2.77 -28.85
N GLY A 6 -18.55 -1.86 -29.41
CA GLY A 6 -17.34 -1.35 -28.75
C GLY A 6 -16.08 -1.25 -29.62
N GLY A 7 -15.92 -2.09 -30.66
CA GLY A 7 -14.73 -2.07 -31.52
C GLY A 7 -13.39 -2.27 -30.78
N TYR A 8 -12.28 -2.32 -31.52
CA TYR A 8 -10.94 -2.19 -30.95
C TYR A 8 -10.57 -0.71 -30.96
N TYR A 9 -10.22 -0.16 -29.81
CA TYR A 9 -9.69 1.19 -29.64
C TYR A 9 -8.24 1.07 -29.20
N GLU A 10 -7.30 1.74 -29.85
CA GLU A 10 -5.86 1.61 -29.53
C GLU A 10 -5.40 2.51 -28.36
N ASP A 11 -6.21 3.51 -28.03
CA ASP A 11 -5.91 4.60 -27.09
C ASP A 11 -6.37 4.30 -25.65
N TRP A 12 -6.36 3.03 -25.24
CA TRP A 12 -6.62 2.64 -23.85
C TRP A 12 -5.36 2.79 -23.00
N ASP A 13 -5.47 3.17 -21.72
CA ASP A 13 -4.31 3.34 -20.83
C ASP A 13 -4.02 2.09 -19.97
N ALA A 14 -5.07 1.39 -19.54
CA ALA A 14 -4.95 0.25 -18.64
C ALA A 14 -5.76 -0.98 -19.09
N ALA A 15 -5.25 -2.16 -18.77
CA ALA A 15 -5.89 -3.46 -19.01
C ALA A 15 -6.25 -4.12 -17.67
N GLU A 16 -7.50 -4.55 -17.54
CA GLU A 16 -8.03 -5.09 -16.30
C GLU A 16 -7.63 -6.56 -16.09
N LEU A 17 -7.09 -6.86 -14.90
CA LEU A 17 -7.07 -8.20 -14.37
C LEU A 17 -8.36 -8.46 -13.58
N GLY A 18 -9.13 -9.45 -14.01
CA GLY A 18 -10.24 -10.01 -13.23
C GLY A 18 -9.77 -11.06 -12.21
N PRO A 19 -10.68 -11.90 -11.68
CA PRO A 19 -10.33 -13.06 -10.85
C PRO A 19 -9.20 -13.89 -11.46
N TRP A 20 -8.28 -14.36 -10.60
CA TRP A 20 -7.10 -15.07 -11.09
C TRP A 20 -7.50 -16.38 -11.76
N GLY A 21 -7.06 -16.55 -13.00
CA GLY A 21 -7.40 -17.68 -13.86
C GLY A 21 -6.83 -17.48 -15.26
N THR A 22 -7.32 -18.26 -16.23
CA THR A 22 -6.81 -18.24 -17.62
C THR A 22 -6.87 -16.86 -18.27
N ASN A 23 -7.94 -16.09 -18.05
CA ASN A 23 -8.10 -14.77 -18.67
C ASN A 23 -7.16 -13.72 -18.06
N ALA A 24 -6.97 -13.73 -16.74
CA ALA A 24 -6.00 -12.87 -16.07
C ALA A 24 -4.58 -13.18 -16.54
N GLN A 25 -4.23 -14.46 -16.69
CA GLN A 25 -2.92 -14.87 -17.22
C GLN A 25 -2.71 -14.42 -18.67
N LYS A 26 -3.70 -14.59 -19.55
CA LYS A 26 -3.64 -14.08 -20.93
C LYS A 26 -3.41 -12.57 -20.98
N THR A 27 -4.08 -11.83 -20.10
CA THR A 27 -3.92 -10.38 -19.98
C THR A 27 -2.50 -10.03 -19.55
N LEU A 28 -1.99 -10.65 -18.48
CA LEU A 28 -0.61 -10.43 -18.02
C LEU A 28 0.43 -10.78 -19.11
N THR A 29 0.26 -11.89 -19.82
CA THR A 29 1.12 -12.27 -20.95
C THR A 29 1.08 -11.23 -22.07
N LYS A 30 -0.12 -10.70 -22.39
CA LYS A 30 -0.25 -9.62 -23.37
C LYS A 30 0.46 -8.35 -22.91
N MET A 31 0.37 -8.01 -21.61
CA MET A 31 1.08 -6.86 -21.06
C MET A 31 2.60 -7.02 -21.17
N PHE A 32 3.16 -8.20 -20.86
CA PHE A 32 4.58 -8.46 -21.12
C PHE A 32 4.97 -8.22 -22.58
N SER A 33 4.15 -8.68 -23.53
CA SER A 33 4.41 -8.46 -24.96
C SER A 33 4.38 -6.98 -25.35
N LEU A 34 3.51 -6.17 -24.73
CA LEU A 34 3.46 -4.72 -24.96
C LEU A 34 4.67 -4.02 -24.33
N TRP A 35 5.05 -4.42 -23.11
CA TRP A 35 6.21 -3.86 -22.43
C TRP A 35 7.53 -4.22 -23.11
N ASP A 36 7.62 -5.38 -23.75
CA ASP A 36 8.77 -5.76 -24.58
C ASP A 36 8.99 -4.81 -25.75
N LEU A 37 7.90 -4.29 -26.31
CA LEU A 37 7.87 -3.27 -27.36
C LEU A 37 7.99 -1.84 -26.80
N ASN A 38 8.28 -1.68 -25.51
CA ASN A 38 8.33 -0.39 -24.81
C ASN A 38 7.01 0.40 -24.86
N ILE A 39 5.88 -0.29 -25.07
CA ILE A 39 4.55 0.32 -25.07
C ILE A 39 4.07 0.44 -23.62
N ARG A 40 3.94 1.67 -23.13
CA ARG A 40 3.59 1.99 -21.75
C ARG A 40 2.08 1.94 -21.51
N LYS A 41 1.55 0.73 -21.43
CA LYS A 41 0.21 0.45 -20.90
C LYS A 41 0.32 -0.21 -19.54
N TYR A 42 -0.70 -0.12 -18.71
CA TYR A 42 -0.62 -0.59 -17.33
C TYR A 42 -1.74 -1.55 -16.93
N LEU A 43 -1.55 -2.26 -15.84
CA LEU A 43 -2.54 -3.14 -15.22
C LEU A 43 -3.46 -2.31 -14.32
N THR A 44 -4.76 -2.56 -14.45
CA THR A 44 -5.81 -2.23 -13.47
C THR A 44 -6.50 -3.53 -13.03
N ALA A 45 -7.47 -3.46 -12.13
CA ALA A 45 -8.21 -4.61 -11.65
C ALA A 45 -9.58 -4.24 -11.08
N GLY A 46 -10.54 -5.12 -11.30
CA GLY A 46 -11.86 -5.08 -10.68
C GLY A 46 -12.30 -6.47 -10.27
N SER A 47 -13.08 -6.56 -9.19
CA SER A 47 -13.60 -7.86 -8.74
C SER A 47 -14.73 -8.37 -9.63
N GLY A 48 -15.34 -7.52 -10.46
CA GLY A 48 -16.46 -7.89 -11.33
C GLY A 48 -17.62 -8.53 -10.57
N VAL A 49 -17.86 -8.10 -9.32
CA VAL A 49 -18.90 -8.67 -8.47
C VAL A 49 -20.25 -8.11 -8.91
N HIS A 50 -21.18 -9.01 -9.23
CA HIS A 50 -22.56 -8.67 -9.63
C HIS A 50 -23.59 -9.15 -8.60
N ASP A 51 -23.14 -9.88 -7.57
CA ASP A 51 -23.98 -10.40 -6.48
C ASP A 51 -23.32 -10.10 -5.14
N VAL A 52 -23.86 -9.12 -4.42
CA VAL A 52 -23.35 -8.70 -3.10
C VAL A 52 -23.96 -9.50 -1.94
N ILE A 53 -24.88 -10.42 -2.21
CA ILE A 53 -25.63 -11.17 -1.19
C ILE A 53 -25.04 -12.58 -1.06
N MET A 54 -24.81 -13.30 -2.16
CA MET A 54 -24.30 -14.66 -2.13
C MET A 54 -22.80 -14.78 -2.45
N GLN A 55 -22.20 -13.77 -3.09
CA GLN A 55 -20.77 -13.75 -3.40
C GLN A 55 -20.04 -12.70 -2.56
N THR A 56 -19.40 -13.15 -1.47
CA THR A 56 -18.63 -12.30 -0.56
C THR A 56 -17.22 -11.96 -1.06
N TYR A 57 -16.87 -12.31 -2.32
CA TYR A 57 -15.56 -12.04 -2.93
C TYR A 57 -15.41 -10.58 -3.44
N THR A 58 -16.03 -9.62 -2.75
CA THR A 58 -15.84 -8.19 -3.05
C THR A 58 -14.37 -7.81 -2.88
N GLY A 59 -13.81 -7.11 -3.86
CA GLY A 59 -12.43 -6.60 -3.78
C GLY A 59 -11.32 -7.63 -4.03
N LYS A 60 -11.61 -8.73 -4.75
CA LYS A 60 -10.58 -9.63 -5.28
C LYS A 60 -10.73 -9.82 -6.81
N PRO A 61 -9.77 -9.36 -7.63
CA PRO A 61 -8.62 -8.53 -7.27
C PRO A 61 -8.99 -7.11 -6.83
N ARG A 62 -8.00 -6.40 -6.28
CA ARG A 62 -8.06 -4.97 -5.97
C ARG A 62 -6.87 -4.21 -6.55
N VAL A 63 -7.11 -2.98 -6.98
CA VAL A 63 -6.06 -2.00 -7.29
C VAL A 63 -5.61 -1.35 -5.99
N VAL A 64 -4.30 -1.22 -5.82
CA VAL A 64 -3.70 -0.36 -4.80
C VAL A 64 -2.90 0.71 -5.53
N ALA A 65 -3.27 1.98 -5.29
CA ALA A 65 -2.71 3.12 -5.99
C ALA A 65 -1.88 4.00 -5.04
N TYR A 66 -0.77 4.51 -5.55
CA TYR A 66 -0.02 5.56 -4.88
C TYR A 66 -0.64 6.93 -5.21
N LEU A 67 -1.21 7.58 -4.19
CA LEU A 67 -1.95 8.84 -4.33
C LEU A 67 -1.32 9.92 -3.43
N PRO A 68 -0.26 10.61 -3.91
CA PRO A 68 0.49 11.57 -3.07
C PRO A 68 -0.36 12.77 -2.63
N ASN A 69 -1.40 13.09 -3.41
CA ASN A 69 -2.32 14.20 -3.16
C ASN A 69 -3.61 13.77 -2.45
N GLY A 70 -3.69 12.51 -1.99
CA GLY A 70 -4.87 11.97 -1.33
C GLY A 70 -5.87 11.28 -2.28
N PRO A 71 -6.94 10.70 -1.71
CA PRO A 71 -7.90 9.91 -2.46
C PRO A 71 -8.92 10.78 -3.19
N ASP A 72 -8.59 11.18 -4.42
CA ASP A 72 -9.51 11.83 -5.35
C ASP A 72 -9.57 11.08 -6.70
N PRO A 73 -10.68 11.18 -7.46
CA PRO A 73 -10.84 10.45 -8.72
C PRO A 73 -9.77 10.78 -9.77
N VAL A 74 -9.30 12.02 -9.81
CA VAL A 74 -8.27 12.46 -10.75
C VAL A 74 -6.93 11.85 -10.36
N SER A 75 -6.56 11.86 -9.08
CA SER A 75 -5.37 11.19 -8.57
C SER A 75 -5.38 9.70 -8.87
N LEU A 76 -6.52 9.02 -8.71
CA LEU A 76 -6.63 7.60 -9.08
C LEU A 76 -6.43 7.39 -10.58
N ALA A 77 -7.10 8.18 -11.43
CA ALA A 77 -6.96 8.08 -12.88
C ALA A 77 -5.51 8.35 -13.33
N LEU A 78 -4.84 9.33 -12.74
CA LEU A 78 -3.42 9.61 -13.02
C LEU A 78 -2.53 8.48 -12.53
N ALA A 79 -2.81 7.90 -11.36
CA ALA A 79 -2.05 6.76 -10.84
C ALA A 79 -2.17 5.57 -11.79
N GLU A 80 -3.36 5.24 -12.29
CA GLU A 80 -3.52 4.15 -13.26
C GLU A 80 -2.88 4.47 -14.61
N LYS A 81 -3.10 5.68 -15.14
CA LYS A 81 -2.53 6.15 -16.41
C LYS A 81 -1.00 6.08 -16.43
N TYR A 82 -0.35 6.42 -15.32
CA TYR A 82 1.11 6.39 -15.21
C TYR A 82 1.64 5.13 -14.53
N GLY A 83 0.80 4.11 -14.32
CA GLY A 83 1.21 2.82 -13.76
C GLY A 83 1.68 2.89 -12.32
N ARG A 84 1.27 3.89 -11.53
CA ARG A 84 1.57 4.07 -10.09
C ARG A 84 0.72 3.17 -9.21
N THR A 85 0.41 1.97 -9.69
CA THR A 85 -0.45 1.01 -9.02
C THR A 85 0.15 -0.39 -9.01
N PHE A 86 -0.36 -1.23 -8.12
CA PHE A 86 -0.18 -2.67 -8.17
C PHE A 86 -1.51 -3.37 -7.92
N ILE A 87 -1.62 -4.61 -8.41
CA ILE A 87 -2.80 -5.44 -8.28
C ILE A 87 -2.58 -6.43 -7.14
N SER A 88 -3.54 -6.56 -6.23
CA SER A 88 -3.48 -7.52 -5.13
C SER A 88 -4.64 -8.52 -5.17
N TYR A 89 -4.30 -9.80 -5.02
CA TYR A 89 -5.22 -10.89 -4.74
C TYR A 89 -5.16 -11.35 -3.28
N GLY A 90 -4.40 -10.66 -2.43
CA GLY A 90 -4.09 -11.09 -1.06
C GLY A 90 -2.96 -10.26 -0.45
N PRO A 91 -1.69 -10.53 -0.80
CA PRO A 91 -0.54 -9.79 -0.26
C PRO A 91 -0.50 -8.34 -0.77
N PHE A 92 0.24 -7.49 -0.09
CA PHE A 92 0.62 -6.15 -0.55
C PHE A 92 2.10 -6.07 -0.88
N LEU A 93 2.40 -5.26 -1.90
CA LEU A 93 3.71 -5.11 -2.51
C LEU A 93 3.96 -3.63 -2.77
N PHE A 94 4.70 -2.98 -1.87
CA PHE A 94 5.14 -1.60 -2.05
C PHE A 94 6.58 -1.61 -2.51
N SER A 95 6.90 -0.88 -3.59
CA SER A 95 8.26 -0.78 -4.11
C SER A 95 8.74 0.66 -4.17
N ASN A 96 10.05 0.83 -4.01
CA ASN A 96 10.77 2.05 -4.36
C ASN A 96 11.95 1.67 -5.27
N PRO A 97 12.04 2.20 -6.50
CA PRO A 97 11.14 3.20 -7.09
C PRO A 97 9.72 2.66 -7.35
N LEU A 98 8.78 3.60 -7.47
CA LEU A 98 7.37 3.29 -7.67
C LEU A 98 7.15 2.62 -9.03
N PRO A 99 6.16 1.72 -9.16
CA PRO A 99 5.70 1.24 -10.46
C PRO A 99 5.43 2.41 -11.43
N GLY A 100 5.73 2.22 -12.71
CA GLY A 100 5.63 3.24 -13.75
C GLY A 100 6.80 4.24 -13.85
N THR A 101 7.76 4.26 -12.90
CA THR A 101 8.95 5.11 -13.02
C THR A 101 9.88 4.61 -14.12
N THR A 102 10.77 5.49 -14.61
CA THR A 102 11.95 5.11 -15.38
C THR A 102 13.20 5.30 -14.54
N ILE A 103 14.00 4.26 -14.44
CA ILE A 103 15.34 4.27 -13.85
C ILE A 103 16.32 4.48 -15.01
N GLY A 104 16.99 5.63 -15.02
CA GLY A 104 18.13 5.87 -15.89
C GLY A 104 19.36 5.08 -15.44
N VAL A 105 20.06 4.42 -16.36
CA VAL A 105 21.28 3.65 -16.08
C VAL A 105 22.37 4.00 -17.08
N ALA A 106 23.64 3.95 -16.68
CA ALA A 106 24.74 4.36 -17.56
C ALA A 106 25.26 3.21 -18.43
N SER A 107 25.10 1.96 -17.98
CA SER A 107 25.63 0.78 -18.65
C SER A 107 24.79 -0.48 -18.39
N LEU A 108 24.86 -1.45 -19.31
CA LEU A 108 24.31 -2.80 -19.13
C LEU A 108 25.00 -3.59 -18.00
N SER A 109 26.20 -3.18 -17.61
CA SER A 109 26.93 -3.77 -16.47
C SER A 109 26.44 -3.26 -15.10
N ASP A 110 25.60 -2.23 -15.09
CA ASP A 110 25.10 -1.66 -13.84
C ASP A 110 24.12 -2.60 -13.15
N ASN A 111 23.86 -2.31 -11.88
CA ASN A 111 22.79 -2.92 -11.12
C ASN A 111 21.76 -1.87 -10.73
N VAL A 112 20.49 -2.26 -10.70
CA VAL A 112 19.43 -1.46 -10.09
C VAL A 112 18.98 -2.11 -8.79
N THR A 113 18.75 -1.30 -7.77
CA THR A 113 18.24 -1.77 -6.47
C THR A 113 16.79 -1.33 -6.32
N ILE A 114 15.91 -2.30 -6.05
CA ILE A 114 14.51 -2.02 -5.70
C ILE A 114 14.32 -2.37 -4.23
N ARG A 115 13.90 -1.38 -3.44
CA ARG A 115 13.45 -1.61 -2.06
C ARG A 115 12.00 -2.05 -2.10
N VAL A 116 11.70 -3.12 -1.36
CA VAL A 116 10.37 -3.72 -1.35
C VAL A 116 9.91 -3.89 0.09
N ARG A 117 8.67 -3.49 0.35
CA ARG A 117 7.94 -3.76 1.57
C ARG A 117 6.75 -4.66 1.26
N LEU A 118 6.70 -5.80 1.94
CA LEU A 118 5.72 -6.85 1.72
C LEU A 118 4.87 -7.07 2.97
N PHE A 119 3.58 -7.32 2.76
CA PHE A 119 2.65 -7.73 3.81
C PHE A 119 1.71 -8.83 3.31
N SER A 120 1.40 -9.81 4.15
CA SER A 120 0.41 -10.85 3.86
C SER A 120 -0.19 -11.40 5.16
N VAL A 121 -1.52 -11.49 5.21
CA VAL A 121 -2.24 -12.15 6.30
C VAL A 121 -2.02 -13.66 6.33
N ASN A 122 -1.77 -14.29 5.17
CA ASN A 122 -1.55 -15.73 5.05
C ASN A 122 -0.07 -16.11 5.26
N GLY A 123 0.80 -15.14 5.59
CA GLY A 123 2.25 -15.29 5.50
C GLY A 123 2.74 -15.15 4.06
N LEU A 124 3.96 -14.66 3.89
CA LEU A 124 4.63 -14.54 2.60
C LEU A 124 5.14 -15.93 2.15
N SER A 125 5.50 -16.07 0.87
CA SER A 125 6.11 -17.30 0.33
C SER A 125 7.36 -16.98 -0.48
N LYS A 126 7.20 -16.24 -1.58
CA LYS A 126 8.29 -15.86 -2.48
C LYS A 126 7.98 -14.54 -3.19
N ILE A 127 9.01 -13.91 -3.74
CA ILE A 127 8.86 -12.87 -4.75
C ILE A 127 9.61 -13.29 -6.00
N GLU A 128 8.97 -13.14 -7.14
CA GLU A 128 9.55 -13.37 -8.47
C GLU A 128 9.79 -12.02 -9.14
N VAL A 129 11.00 -11.86 -9.69
CA VAL A 129 11.43 -10.69 -10.44
C VAL A 129 11.42 -11.05 -11.90
N TYR A 130 10.64 -10.31 -12.69
CA TYR A 130 10.49 -10.48 -14.12
C TYR A 130 11.18 -9.35 -14.87
N GLY A 131 11.78 -9.66 -16.02
CA GLY A 131 12.39 -8.72 -16.96
C GLY A 131 11.77 -8.77 -18.34
N LYS A 132 12.40 -8.05 -19.27
CA LYS A 132 12.10 -8.08 -20.71
C LYS A 132 12.05 -9.53 -21.23
N GLY A 133 11.07 -9.81 -22.07
CA GLY A 133 10.69 -11.14 -22.55
C GLY A 133 9.70 -11.87 -21.63
N GLY A 134 9.17 -11.19 -20.61
CA GLY A 134 8.37 -11.82 -19.55
C GLY A 134 9.15 -12.89 -18.78
N ARG A 135 10.48 -12.80 -18.74
CA ARG A 135 11.36 -13.84 -18.17
C ARG A 135 11.58 -13.63 -16.68
N ILE A 136 11.62 -14.72 -15.91
CA ILE A 136 12.01 -14.66 -14.51
C ILE A 136 13.53 -14.46 -14.44
N ILE A 137 13.96 -13.36 -13.82
CA ILE A 137 15.36 -13.02 -13.53
C ILE A 137 15.79 -13.69 -12.22
N GLN A 138 14.93 -13.62 -11.21
CA GLN A 138 15.23 -14.08 -9.86
C GLN A 138 13.96 -14.53 -9.14
N THR A 139 14.10 -15.58 -8.33
CA THR A 139 13.08 -16.01 -7.36
C THR A 139 13.68 -15.96 -5.97
N ILE A 140 13.08 -15.18 -5.07
CA ILE A 140 13.58 -14.96 -3.71
C ILE A 140 12.60 -15.59 -2.73
N PRO A 141 13.02 -16.60 -1.94
CA PRO A 141 12.19 -17.16 -0.88
C PRO A 141 12.03 -16.16 0.26
N LEU A 142 10.80 -15.99 0.75
CA LEU A 142 10.48 -15.03 1.81
C LEU A 142 10.29 -15.69 3.19
N GLY A 143 10.09 -17.01 3.23
CA GLY A 143 9.76 -17.74 4.45
C GLY A 143 8.24 -17.79 4.63
N THR A 144 7.75 -17.65 5.87
CA THR A 144 6.32 -17.59 6.22
C THR A 144 5.96 -16.34 7.03
N ALA A 145 6.88 -15.37 7.13
CA ALA A 145 6.63 -14.12 7.85
C ALA A 145 5.46 -13.35 7.21
N THR A 146 4.67 -12.65 8.02
CA THR A 146 3.54 -11.83 7.54
C THR A 146 3.98 -10.47 7.03
N PHE A 147 5.21 -10.05 7.34
CA PHE A 147 5.80 -8.78 6.93
C PHE A 147 7.27 -8.99 6.57
N LYS A 148 7.77 -8.29 5.54
CA LYS A 148 9.19 -8.26 5.20
C LYS A 148 9.56 -7.00 4.42
N ASP A 149 10.63 -6.34 4.88
CA ASP A 149 11.36 -5.35 4.09
C ASP A 149 12.60 -6.03 3.49
N LEU A 150 12.90 -5.77 2.22
CA LEU A 150 14.08 -6.29 1.54
C LEU A 150 14.55 -5.35 0.42
N GLU A 151 15.83 -5.40 0.11
CA GLU A 151 16.41 -4.79 -1.08
C GLU A 151 16.72 -5.88 -2.11
N ILE A 152 16.34 -5.64 -3.36
CA ILE A 152 16.54 -6.56 -4.47
C ILE A 152 17.47 -5.91 -5.48
N THR A 153 18.68 -6.45 -5.63
CA THR A 153 19.67 -6.00 -6.61
C THR A 153 19.52 -6.79 -7.90
N ILE A 154 19.31 -6.10 -9.01
CA ILE A 154 18.98 -6.68 -10.31
C ILE A 154 20.00 -6.19 -11.33
N PRO A 155 20.75 -7.10 -11.99
CA PRO A 155 21.64 -6.73 -13.09
C PRO A 155 20.86 -6.14 -14.27
N VAL A 156 21.29 -4.99 -14.79
CA VAL A 156 20.61 -4.29 -15.89
C VAL A 156 20.51 -5.18 -17.12
N ASN A 157 21.60 -5.84 -17.52
CA ASN A 157 21.59 -6.78 -18.65
C ASN A 157 20.53 -7.90 -18.49
N GLN A 158 20.23 -8.32 -17.27
CA GLN A 158 19.18 -9.31 -17.01
C GLN A 158 17.78 -8.68 -17.10
N ALA A 159 17.58 -7.49 -16.55
CA ALA A 159 16.28 -6.82 -16.67
C ALA A 159 15.92 -6.42 -18.11
N THR A 160 16.90 -5.96 -18.89
CA THR A 160 16.69 -5.48 -20.27
C THR A 160 16.93 -6.53 -21.35
N ASN A 161 17.31 -7.75 -20.96
CA ASN A 161 17.72 -8.80 -21.91
C ASN A 161 18.83 -8.32 -22.87
N GLY A 162 19.81 -7.60 -22.33
CA GLY A 162 20.96 -7.07 -23.07
C GLY A 162 20.63 -5.89 -24.00
N THR A 163 19.43 -5.33 -23.96
CA THR A 163 19.02 -4.17 -24.77
C THR A 163 19.07 -2.87 -23.99
N GLU A 164 19.02 -1.73 -24.68
CA GLU A 164 19.09 -0.39 -24.06
C GLU A 164 17.85 -0.05 -23.20
N THR A 165 16.73 -0.75 -23.41
CA THR A 165 15.47 -0.50 -22.68
C THR A 165 14.85 -1.80 -22.20
N GLY A 166 14.27 -1.75 -21.00
CA GLY A 166 13.55 -2.88 -20.43
C GLY A 166 12.65 -2.46 -19.31
N TYR A 167 12.20 -3.46 -18.55
CA TYR A 167 11.35 -3.24 -17.40
C TYR A 167 11.63 -4.29 -16.34
N ILE A 168 11.18 -3.99 -15.12
CA ILE A 168 11.09 -4.92 -14.02
C ILE A 168 9.64 -5.02 -13.57
N VAL A 169 9.16 -6.24 -13.40
CA VAL A 169 7.89 -6.55 -12.74
C VAL A 169 8.16 -7.48 -11.57
N LEU A 170 7.53 -7.20 -10.45
CA LEU A 170 7.62 -7.92 -9.20
C LEU A 170 6.28 -8.63 -8.97
N ILE A 171 6.34 -9.95 -8.77
CA ILE A 171 5.19 -10.75 -8.36
C ILE A 171 5.48 -11.38 -7.00
N ALA A 172 4.85 -10.85 -5.96
CA ALA A 172 4.94 -11.41 -4.61
C ALA A 172 3.82 -12.42 -4.39
N TYR A 173 4.15 -13.56 -3.76
CA TYR A 173 3.22 -14.64 -3.46
C TYR A 173 3.08 -14.82 -1.94
N ASP A 174 1.86 -15.09 -1.49
CA ASP A 174 1.58 -15.55 -0.13
C ASP A 174 1.59 -17.09 -0.03
N ALA A 175 1.51 -17.62 1.19
CA ALA A 175 1.50 -19.06 1.43
C ALA A 175 0.26 -19.78 0.87
N SER A 176 -0.82 -19.05 0.59
CA SER A 176 -2.03 -19.56 -0.08
C SER A 176 -1.98 -19.41 -1.59
N ASN A 177 -0.81 -19.08 -2.15
CA ASN A 177 -0.60 -18.84 -3.57
C ASN A 177 -1.48 -17.71 -4.14
N ASN A 178 -1.94 -16.75 -3.33
CA ASN A 178 -2.37 -15.45 -3.83
C ASN A 178 -1.16 -14.61 -4.19
N ARG A 179 -1.38 -13.58 -4.99
CA ARG A 179 -0.29 -12.77 -5.54
C ARG A 179 -0.56 -11.27 -5.50
N ALA A 180 0.51 -10.49 -5.47
CA ALA A 180 0.51 -9.07 -5.76
C ALA A 180 1.44 -8.84 -6.96
N ILE A 181 0.97 -8.06 -7.94
CA ILE A 181 1.67 -7.82 -9.21
C ILE A 181 1.79 -6.31 -9.37
N ASN A 182 3.01 -5.77 -9.38
CA ASN A 182 3.19 -4.36 -9.69
C ASN A 182 3.14 -4.10 -11.20
N ASN A 183 2.90 -2.85 -11.55
CA ASN A 183 3.16 -2.36 -12.91
C ASN A 183 4.66 -2.27 -13.20
N SER A 184 5.01 -2.19 -14.49
CA SER A 184 6.40 -2.13 -14.93
C SER A 184 7.16 -0.95 -14.34
N ILE A 185 8.34 -1.22 -13.80
CA ILE A 185 9.38 -0.23 -13.48
C ILE A 185 10.34 -0.24 -14.66
N TRP A 186 10.41 0.85 -15.40
CA TRP A 186 11.18 0.93 -16.64
C TRP A 186 12.67 1.13 -16.36
N ILE A 187 13.51 0.57 -17.22
CA ILE A 187 14.95 0.81 -17.26
C ILE A 187 15.28 1.36 -18.64
N ASP A 188 16.10 2.41 -18.68
CA ASP A 188 16.49 3.06 -19.91
C ASP A 188 17.93 3.57 -19.83
N LEU A 189 18.76 3.16 -20.78
CA LEU A 189 20.14 3.62 -20.93
C LEU A 189 20.22 5.05 -21.51
N ASN A 190 19.15 5.51 -22.18
CA ASN A 190 19.08 6.83 -22.79
C ASN A 190 18.54 7.91 -21.84
N THR A 191 18.05 7.50 -20.67
CA THR A 191 17.64 8.41 -19.59
C THR A 191 18.81 8.56 -18.62
N LEU A 192 19.26 9.79 -18.35
CA LEU A 192 20.31 10.02 -17.37
C LEU A 192 19.89 9.50 -15.98
N PRO A 193 20.80 8.88 -15.21
CA PRO A 193 20.50 8.44 -13.87
C PRO A 193 20.13 9.65 -13.01
N VAL A 194 18.88 9.70 -12.53
CA VAL A 194 18.43 10.74 -11.60
C VAL A 194 18.77 10.28 -10.19
N THR A 195 19.77 10.90 -9.57
CA THR A 195 20.00 10.73 -8.13
C THR A 195 18.95 11.54 -7.37
N THR A 196 17.94 10.85 -6.82
CA THR A 196 16.99 11.48 -5.91
C THR A 196 17.54 11.39 -4.49
N THR A 197 18.09 12.48 -3.97
CA THR A 197 18.41 12.59 -2.53
C THR A 197 17.12 12.85 -1.78
N ILE A 198 16.60 11.84 -1.08
CA ILE A 198 15.46 12.01 -0.17
C ILE A 198 16.04 12.45 1.18
N THR A 199 15.83 13.71 1.55
CA THR A 199 16.08 14.18 2.92
C THR A 199 14.78 14.07 3.71
N GLU A 200 14.65 13.00 4.50
CA GLU A 200 13.56 12.90 5.48
C GLU A 200 13.89 13.81 6.67
N THR A 201 13.24 14.97 6.75
CA THR A 201 13.27 15.79 7.96
C THR A 201 12.02 15.47 8.77
N VAL A 202 12.20 14.73 9.87
CA VAL A 202 11.11 14.48 10.84
C VAL A 202 11.08 15.67 11.80
N THR A 203 10.07 16.53 11.68
CA THR A 203 9.81 17.60 12.65
C THR A 203 8.68 17.17 13.58
N GLU A 204 9.02 16.74 14.79
CA GLU A 204 8.04 16.54 15.86
C GLU A 204 7.63 17.89 16.44
N THR A 205 6.36 18.28 16.27
CA THR A 205 5.79 19.47 16.91
C THR A 205 4.77 19.05 17.95
N THR A 206 5.11 19.17 19.23
CA THR A 206 4.19 18.90 20.34
C THR A 206 3.45 20.18 20.72
N THR A 207 2.16 20.28 20.41
CA THR A 207 1.32 21.40 20.87
C THR A 207 0.61 21.01 22.16
N THR A 208 0.90 21.71 23.27
CA THR A 208 0.21 21.50 24.55
C THR A 208 -0.77 22.65 24.79
N THR A 209 -2.07 22.39 24.68
CA THR A 209 -3.11 23.38 25.03
C THR A 209 -3.50 23.21 26.51
N GLN A 210 -3.15 24.19 27.35
CA GLN A 210 -3.66 24.26 28.73
C GLN A 210 -4.92 25.13 28.75
N THR A 211 -6.03 24.59 29.25
CA THR A 211 -7.24 25.38 29.55
C THR A 211 -7.30 25.56 31.06
N VAL A 212 -7.22 26.81 31.53
CA VAL A 212 -7.41 27.17 32.93
C VAL A 212 -8.84 27.64 33.11
N THR A 213 -9.62 26.93 33.92
CA THR A 213 -10.97 27.34 34.31
C THR A 213 -10.95 27.85 35.73
N ASN A 214 -11.32 29.12 35.92
CA ASN A 214 -11.55 29.67 37.26
C ASN A 214 -12.89 29.18 37.82
N THR A 215 -12.84 28.61 39.02
CA THR A 215 -13.98 28.08 39.76
C THR A 215 -14.86 29.19 40.33
N ALA A 216 -16.14 29.18 39.98
CA ALA A 216 -17.20 29.67 40.86
C ALA A 216 -18.09 28.46 41.23
N THR A 217 -18.32 28.31 42.53
CA THR A 217 -18.86 27.11 43.18
C THR A 217 -20.27 26.74 42.73
N THR A 218 -20.43 25.66 41.97
CA THR A 218 -21.59 24.75 42.06
C THR A 218 -21.23 23.40 41.40
N SER A 219 -21.49 22.31 42.10
CA SER A 219 -21.08 20.95 41.72
C SER A 219 -21.75 20.48 40.41
N VAL A 220 -20.96 20.36 39.35
CA VAL A 220 -21.33 19.62 38.13
C VAL A 220 -20.16 18.71 37.76
N THR A 221 -20.44 17.42 37.59
CA THR A 221 -19.50 16.46 37.00
C THR A 221 -19.31 16.82 35.54
N VAL A 222 -18.12 17.33 35.17
CA VAL A 222 -17.78 17.62 33.77
C VAL A 222 -16.81 16.56 33.29
N ALA A 223 -17.17 15.85 32.21
CA ALA A 223 -16.26 14.97 31.50
C ALA A 223 -15.15 15.81 30.83
N SER A 224 -13.89 15.55 31.15
CA SER A 224 -12.77 16.13 30.42
C SER A 224 -12.53 15.31 29.14
N THR A 225 -12.39 15.99 28.00
CA THR A 225 -12.00 15.35 26.74
C THR A 225 -10.58 15.81 26.43
N LYS A 226 -9.63 14.87 26.35
CA LYS A 226 -8.26 15.16 25.90
C LYS A 226 -8.17 14.79 24.43
N THR A 227 -7.92 15.79 23.59
CA THR A 227 -7.62 15.59 22.17
C THR A 227 -6.11 15.66 21.99
N GLU A 228 -5.50 14.54 21.57
CA GLU A 228 -4.11 14.51 21.12
C GLU A 228 -4.09 14.56 19.59
N THR A 229 -3.47 15.61 19.04
CA THR A 229 -3.30 15.79 17.60
C THR A 229 -1.84 15.54 17.25
N THR A 230 -1.57 14.47 16.50
CA THR A 230 -0.24 14.21 15.95
C THR A 230 -0.25 14.60 14.47
N THR A 231 0.59 15.58 14.11
CA THR A 231 0.75 16.01 12.72
C THR A 231 1.99 15.35 12.14
N TYR A 232 1.83 14.60 11.04
CA TYR A 232 2.93 14.08 10.27
C TYR A 232 3.08 14.92 9.00
N SER A 233 4.29 15.45 8.77
CA SER A 233 4.65 16.17 7.55
C SER A 233 5.82 15.47 6.89
N THR A 234 5.67 15.12 5.63
CA THR A 234 6.75 14.59 4.80
C THR A 234 7.05 15.62 3.71
N THR A 235 8.29 16.11 3.66
CA THR A 235 8.74 17.01 2.58
C THR A 235 9.52 16.22 1.55
N LEU A 236 9.00 16.11 0.33
CA LEU A 236 9.73 15.53 -0.79
C LEU A 236 10.48 16.63 -1.55
N THR A 237 11.81 16.61 -1.52
CA THR A 237 12.64 17.51 -2.34
C THR A 237 13.19 16.75 -3.53
N THR A 238 12.85 17.19 -4.75
CA THR A 238 13.43 16.63 -5.98
C THR A 238 14.40 17.65 -6.56
N THR A 239 15.68 17.28 -6.67
CA THR A 239 16.71 18.10 -7.33
C THR A 239 17.00 17.49 -8.70
N GLN A 240 16.66 18.19 -9.78
CA GLN A 240 17.11 17.86 -11.13
C GLN A 240 18.29 18.77 -11.50
N THR A 241 19.41 18.19 -11.92
CA THR A 241 20.58 18.95 -12.37
C THR A 241 20.52 19.08 -13.90
N LEU A 242 19.90 20.16 -14.40
CA LEU A 242 19.91 20.56 -15.82
C LEU A 242 19.94 22.08 -15.91
N GLU A 243 21.12 22.72 -15.82
CA GLU A 243 21.41 24.17 -16.03
C GLU A 243 20.42 25.21 -15.42
N SER A 244 19.46 24.76 -14.62
CA SER A 244 18.33 25.49 -14.06
C SER A 244 17.78 24.61 -12.95
N VAL A 245 17.76 25.15 -11.73
CA VAL A 245 17.25 24.46 -10.55
C VAL A 245 15.76 24.69 -10.49
N THR A 246 14.96 23.63 -10.69
CA THR A 246 13.52 23.67 -10.42
C THR A 246 13.25 22.90 -9.15
N THR A 247 12.81 23.60 -8.10
CA THR A 247 12.41 22.99 -6.82
C THR A 247 10.90 22.81 -6.81
N THR A 248 10.44 21.56 -6.82
CA THR A 248 9.02 21.24 -6.61
C THR A 248 8.85 20.69 -5.21
N THR A 249 8.18 21.46 -4.35
CA THR A 249 7.86 21.06 -2.98
C THR A 249 6.48 20.42 -2.94
N TYR A 250 6.42 19.18 -2.47
CA TYR A 250 5.16 18.52 -2.15
C TYR A 250 5.05 18.45 -0.63
N THR A 251 4.01 19.08 -0.09
CA THR A 251 3.65 19.02 1.32
C THR A 251 2.37 18.21 1.44
N SER A 252 2.47 17.00 1.98
CA SER A 252 1.30 16.20 2.33
C SER A 252 1.11 16.30 3.84
N THR A 253 -0.02 16.86 4.26
CA THR A 253 -0.40 16.97 5.67
C THR A 253 -1.42 15.89 6.00
N TYR A 254 -1.07 14.99 6.92
CA TYR A 254 -2.00 14.01 7.45
C TYR A 254 -2.27 14.33 8.91
N THR A 255 -3.56 14.48 9.25
CA THR A 255 -4.02 14.68 10.62
C THR A 255 -4.67 13.39 11.08
N SER A 256 -4.16 12.78 12.15
CA SER A 256 -4.87 11.72 12.87
C SER A 256 -5.39 12.26 14.19
N GLU A 257 -6.65 11.99 14.48
CA GLU A 257 -7.31 12.39 15.71
C GLU A 257 -7.51 11.14 16.57
N LYS A 258 -6.97 11.17 17.80
CA LYS A 258 -7.22 10.12 18.79
C LYS A 258 -7.99 10.73 19.95
N ILE A 259 -9.23 10.28 20.12
CA ILE A 259 -10.06 10.64 21.27
C ILE A 259 -9.70 9.68 22.41
N VAL A 260 -9.16 10.22 23.51
CA VAL A 260 -8.92 9.46 24.74
C VAL A 260 -9.94 9.89 25.78
N THR A 261 -10.92 9.04 26.04
CA THR A 261 -11.84 9.20 27.18
C THR A 261 -11.28 8.51 28.41
N GLN A 262 -10.96 9.30 29.44
CA GLN A 262 -10.58 8.80 30.76
C GLN A 262 -11.80 8.86 31.68
N THR A 263 -12.26 7.71 32.19
CA THR A 263 -13.31 7.64 33.20
C THR A 263 -12.66 7.43 34.56
N ASP A 264 -12.51 8.49 35.34
CA ASP A 264 -11.99 8.39 36.71
C ASP A 264 -13.09 7.87 37.65
N TYR A 265 -12.92 6.66 38.20
CA TYR A 265 -13.71 6.18 39.32
C TYR A 265 -13.12 6.73 40.63
N MET A 266 -13.77 7.73 41.22
CA MET A 266 -13.50 8.15 42.59
C MET A 266 -14.24 7.22 43.56
N VAL A 267 -13.49 6.33 44.22
CA VAL A 267 -13.94 5.63 45.42
C VAL A 267 -13.80 6.59 46.60
N THR A 268 -14.92 7.02 47.17
CA THR A 268 -14.95 7.66 48.50
C THR A 268 -15.65 6.72 49.48
N GLY A 269 -14.89 6.07 50.37
CA GLY A 269 -15.40 5.56 51.65
C GLY A 269 -15.76 6.75 52.55
N VAL A 270 -16.64 6.67 53.55
CA VAL A 270 -16.75 5.75 54.70
C VAL A 270 -18.21 5.86 55.22
N VAL A 271 -18.97 4.82 55.60
CA VAL A 271 -19.03 4.11 56.90
C VAL A 271 -19.93 2.86 56.75
N ALA A 272 -19.55 1.80 57.45
CA ALA A 272 -20.16 0.47 57.52
C ALA A 272 -21.61 0.42 58.08
N ILE A 273 -22.36 -0.64 57.73
CA ILE A 273 -23.06 -1.62 58.61
C ILE A 273 -24.04 -2.48 57.77
N ALA A 274 -23.92 -3.82 57.91
CA ALA A 274 -24.89 -4.90 57.60
C ALA A 274 -25.36 -5.04 56.13
N PHE A 275 -25.24 -6.18 55.43
CA PHE A 275 -25.44 -7.57 55.84
C PHE A 275 -24.48 -8.52 55.09
N LEU A 276 -23.64 -9.19 55.87
CA LEU A 276 -23.03 -10.46 55.51
C LEU A 276 -24.06 -11.58 55.79
N ALA A 277 -24.95 -11.87 54.84
CA ALA A 277 -25.66 -13.14 54.73
C ALA A 277 -26.63 -13.09 53.55
N ILE A 278 -26.25 -13.69 52.43
CA ILE A 278 -27.04 -14.50 51.47
C ILE A 278 -26.10 -14.68 50.28
N GLY A 279 -25.31 -15.74 50.33
CA GLY A 279 -24.25 -16.02 49.34
C GLY A 279 -23.37 -17.21 49.69
N LEU A 280 -23.53 -17.78 50.90
CA LEU A 280 -22.97 -19.07 51.31
C LEU A 280 -24.05 -20.01 51.87
N GLY A 281 -25.28 -19.91 51.36
CA GLY A 281 -26.44 -20.64 51.88
C GLY A 281 -27.40 -21.22 50.84
N LEU A 282 -27.01 -21.38 49.57
CA LEU A 282 -27.85 -22.04 48.56
C LEU A 282 -27.19 -23.27 47.91
N SER A 283 -26.07 -23.76 48.44
CA SER A 283 -25.46 -25.04 48.04
C SER A 283 -25.98 -26.25 48.84
N ARG A 284 -27.10 -26.15 49.57
CA ARG A 284 -27.62 -27.29 50.36
C ARG A 284 -29.11 -27.59 50.25
N ILE A 285 -29.85 -27.01 49.31
CA ILE A 285 -31.24 -27.41 49.03
C ILE A 285 -31.46 -27.47 47.52
N LEU A 286 -30.89 -28.50 46.88
CA LEU A 286 -31.37 -29.01 45.58
C LEU A 286 -31.01 -30.50 45.36
N PHE A 287 -30.57 -31.21 46.40
CA PHE A 287 -30.50 -32.67 46.42
C PHE A 287 -31.04 -33.19 47.75
N ARG A 288 -32.33 -33.55 47.77
CA ARG A 288 -32.95 -34.67 48.53
C ARG A 288 -34.48 -34.49 48.62
N LYS A 289 -35.20 -34.96 47.61
CA LYS A 289 -36.07 -36.14 47.68
C LYS A 289 -36.61 -36.44 46.29
#